data_AF-A0A800F9U2-F1
#
_entry.id   AF-A0A800F9U2-F1
#
_cell.length_a   1.000
_cell.length_b   1.000
_cell.length_c   1.000
_cell.angle_alpha   90.00
_cell.angle_beta   90.00
_cell.angle_gamma   90.00
#
_symmetry.space_group_name_H-M   'P 1'
#
loop_
_entity.id
_entity.type
_entity.pdbx_description
1 polymer ?
#
loop_
_entity_poly.entity_id
_entity_poly.type
_entity_poly.pdbx_seq_one_letter_code
_entity_poly.pdbx_strand_id
1 'polypeptide(L)'
;MSWREELSAQQQRYYDEGRYQARTLADEMRDGATKHGEALLVFHSDTRPGAANVAEMHRKSLALAGALHSLGLRPGDAIAIQVPNWLEGALAFQAAMLLGVVVVPVIHIYGPAEVQFILRESRARAFICPRAWRNIDYVERLERLDRSALPDLQHVIVLDEDPPSGCLSWRDLEAKARPSFAPPHVAADDVCLLIFTSGTTAEPKGVQHTHNTLLAELGRGSTMPTHGVTLSAFPSGHIAGVLGLARLYLNGGKTILMDNWDASAAARLIEEHRVRNTQGTPFHLHGLLETAAASRRDLSSLTDYLIGGANVPPALVEQAQTAGLATYRCYGSSEHPTVSSGTPSDPLDKRAGTDGRLLWSYKNRRRNNSEPGWGGARPIVLPPSMASDGRKSLLWGPADSDFLYTLRAGPLQADSFQTRGPALAPPTSIGESTDLIGANGDRILTY
;
A
#
# COMPACT_ATOMS: atom_id res chain seq x y z
N MET A 1 -5.99 -28.69 -14.48
CA MET A 1 -5.09 -27.55 -14.68
C MET A 1 -4.42 -27.30 -13.34
N SER A 2 -3.10 -27.17 -13.29
CA SER A 2 -2.41 -26.74 -12.07
C SER A 2 -2.73 -25.27 -11.84
N TRP A 3 -2.64 -24.81 -10.59
CA TRP A 3 -2.85 -23.39 -10.29
C TRP A 3 -1.89 -22.45 -11.04
N ARG A 4 -0.70 -22.94 -11.41
CA ARG A 4 0.28 -22.16 -12.20
C ARG A 4 -0.20 -21.95 -13.63
N GLU A 5 -0.79 -22.98 -14.21
CA GLU A 5 -1.40 -22.91 -15.54
C GLU A 5 -2.62 -21.99 -15.51
N GLU A 6 -3.45 -22.05 -14.47
CA GLU A 6 -4.59 -21.13 -14.29
C GLU A 6 -4.12 -19.68 -14.13
N LEU A 7 -3.09 -19.44 -13.30
CA LEU A 7 -2.50 -18.11 -13.11
C LEU A 7 -1.89 -17.57 -14.42
N SER A 8 -1.15 -18.41 -15.14
CA SER A 8 -0.52 -18.01 -16.42
C SER A 8 -1.57 -17.69 -17.47
N ALA A 9 -2.63 -18.51 -17.58
CA ALA A 9 -3.75 -18.25 -18.48
C ALA A 9 -4.49 -16.96 -18.10
N GLN A 10 -4.64 -16.69 -16.80
CA GLN A 10 -5.23 -15.46 -16.31
C GLN A 10 -4.37 -14.23 -16.64
N GLN A 11 -3.06 -14.29 -16.41
CA GLN A 11 -2.13 -13.23 -16.78
C GLN A 11 -2.19 -12.95 -18.28
N GLN A 12 -2.18 -13.98 -19.12
CA GLN A 12 -2.29 -13.82 -20.57
C GLN A 12 -3.58 -13.09 -20.97
N ARG A 13 -4.73 -13.46 -20.39
CA ARG A 13 -5.99 -12.74 -20.62
C ARG A 13 -5.88 -11.25 -20.23
N TYR A 14 -5.18 -10.93 -19.15
CA TYR A 14 -4.99 -9.53 -18.75
C TYR A 14 -4.09 -8.74 -19.69
N TYR A 15 -3.11 -9.38 -20.32
CA TYR A 15 -2.39 -8.76 -21.43
C TYR A 15 -3.30 -8.57 -22.65
N ASP A 16 -4.08 -9.59 -23.03
CA ASP A 16 -4.97 -9.54 -24.20
C ASP A 16 -6.06 -8.46 -24.04
N GLU A 17 -6.57 -8.26 -22.82
CA GLU A 17 -7.54 -7.22 -22.46
C GLU A 17 -6.91 -5.84 -22.21
N GLY A 18 -5.59 -5.72 -22.29
CA GLY A 18 -4.86 -4.47 -22.03
C GLY A 18 -4.92 -3.99 -20.57
N ARG A 19 -5.23 -4.90 -19.63
CA ARG A 19 -5.17 -4.63 -18.18
C ARG A 19 -3.72 -4.70 -17.68
N TYR A 20 -2.93 -5.61 -18.23
CA TYR A 20 -1.49 -5.74 -18.00
C TYR A 20 -0.70 -5.21 -19.19
N GLN A 21 0.52 -4.77 -18.92
CA GLN A 21 1.42 -4.18 -19.91
C GLN A 21 2.86 -4.64 -19.68
N ALA A 22 3.71 -4.48 -20.69
CA ALA A 22 5.13 -4.81 -20.58
C ALA A 22 5.94 -3.77 -19.77
N ARG A 23 5.33 -2.62 -19.47
CA ARG A 23 5.97 -1.49 -18.78
C ARG A 23 5.92 -1.68 -17.26
N THR A 24 6.97 -1.23 -16.59
CA THR A 24 7.09 -1.30 -15.13
C THR A 24 6.65 0.00 -14.46
N LEU A 25 6.50 -0.02 -13.13
CA LEU A 25 6.32 1.23 -12.37
C LEU A 25 7.49 2.19 -12.56
N ALA A 26 8.72 1.67 -12.69
CA ALA A 26 9.90 2.49 -12.94
C ALA A 26 9.80 3.25 -14.27
N ASP A 27 9.25 2.61 -15.32
CA ASP A 27 9.02 3.25 -16.62
C ASP A 27 7.94 4.35 -16.52
N GLU A 28 6.82 4.07 -15.84
CA GLU A 28 5.79 5.09 -15.63
C GLU A 28 6.27 6.26 -14.77
N MET A 29 7.10 6.01 -13.76
CA MET A 29 7.71 7.06 -12.94
C MET A 29 8.69 7.93 -13.74
N ARG A 30 9.45 7.35 -14.68
CA ARG A 30 10.33 8.09 -15.59
C ARG A 30 9.54 8.97 -16.55
N ASP A 31 8.48 8.42 -17.14
CA ASP A 31 7.54 9.16 -17.98
C ASP A 31 6.89 10.31 -17.20
N GLY A 32 6.46 10.04 -15.97
CA GLY A 32 5.88 11.03 -15.06
C GLY A 32 6.83 12.20 -14.78
N ALA A 33 8.11 11.94 -14.53
CA ALA A 33 9.12 12.99 -14.39
C ALA A 33 9.30 13.86 -15.64
N THR A 34 9.03 13.32 -16.83
CA THR A 34 9.08 14.08 -18.08
C THR A 34 7.78 14.86 -18.34
N LYS A 35 6.62 14.23 -18.13
CA LYS A 35 5.30 14.80 -18.41
C LYS A 35 4.82 15.78 -17.33
N HIS A 36 5.26 15.56 -16.11
CA HIS A 36 4.77 16.21 -14.90
C HIS A 36 5.91 16.73 -14.01
N GLY A 37 7.07 17.01 -14.60
CA GLY A 37 8.29 17.36 -13.86
C GLY A 37 8.12 18.51 -12.86
N GLU A 38 7.27 19.49 -13.17
CA GLU A 38 6.99 20.67 -12.32
C GLU A 38 5.99 20.40 -11.18
N ALA A 39 5.32 19.25 -11.16
CA ALA A 39 4.37 18.93 -10.12
C ALA A 39 5.07 18.84 -8.76
N LEU A 40 4.56 19.57 -7.77
CA LEU A 40 5.22 19.77 -6.49
C LEU A 40 4.75 18.78 -5.42
N LEU A 41 5.69 18.15 -4.73
CA LEU A 41 5.46 17.34 -3.54
C LEU A 41 5.91 18.12 -2.32
N VAL A 42 5.03 18.25 -1.33
CA VAL A 42 5.29 18.95 -0.07
C VAL A 42 5.14 17.97 1.09
N PHE A 43 6.21 17.73 1.83
CA PHE A 43 6.24 16.87 3.01
C PHE A 43 6.12 17.76 4.26
N HIS A 44 4.93 17.77 4.85
CA HIS A 44 4.62 18.51 6.06
C HIS A 44 5.03 17.69 7.29
N SER A 45 5.98 18.22 8.04
CA SER A 45 6.52 17.66 9.27
C SER A 45 7.08 18.78 10.14
N ASP A 46 6.89 18.69 11.45
CA ASP A 46 7.46 19.64 12.41
C ASP A 46 8.99 19.49 12.52
N THR A 47 9.51 18.27 12.29
CA THR A 47 10.93 17.96 12.48
C THR A 47 11.69 17.73 11.19
N ARG A 48 10.99 17.40 10.09
CA ARG A 48 11.61 17.05 8.81
C ARG A 48 10.82 17.55 7.60
N PRO A 49 10.53 18.86 7.51
CA PRO A 49 9.81 19.41 6.36
C PRO A 49 10.65 19.26 5.09
N GLY A 50 9.99 19.07 3.96
CA GLY A 50 10.68 18.94 2.68
C GLY A 50 9.79 19.26 1.50
N ALA A 51 10.39 19.62 0.38
CA ALA A 51 9.68 19.75 -0.88
C ALA A 51 10.60 19.40 -2.05
N ALA A 52 10.02 18.84 -3.10
CA ALA A 52 10.69 18.55 -4.36
C ALA A 52 9.63 18.42 -5.45
N ASN A 53 9.98 18.78 -6.68
CA ASN A 53 9.13 18.47 -7.82
C ASN A 53 9.41 17.05 -8.38
N VAL A 54 8.52 16.51 -9.21
CA VAL A 54 8.65 15.13 -9.71
C VAL A 54 9.94 14.91 -10.50
N ALA A 55 10.42 15.92 -11.25
CA ALA A 55 11.69 15.83 -11.98
C ALA A 55 12.90 15.72 -11.02
N GLU A 56 12.92 16.53 -9.96
CA GLU A 56 13.94 16.47 -8.92
C GLU A 56 13.91 15.15 -8.16
N MET A 57 12.73 14.66 -7.83
CA MET A 57 12.56 13.35 -7.19
C MET A 57 13.19 12.26 -8.04
N HIS A 58 12.81 12.16 -9.32
CA HIS A 58 13.34 11.13 -10.21
C HIS A 58 14.86 11.22 -10.34
N ARG A 59 15.42 12.42 -10.49
CA ARG A 59 16.88 12.62 -10.56
C ARG A 59 17.57 12.15 -9.28
N LYS A 60 17.06 12.52 -8.10
CA LYS A 60 17.62 12.13 -6.79
C LYS A 60 17.48 10.62 -6.57
N SER A 61 16.32 10.04 -6.87
CA SER A 61 16.06 8.61 -6.76
C SER A 61 16.88 7.77 -7.71
N LEU A 62 17.13 8.22 -8.95
CA LEU A 62 18.02 7.52 -9.88
C LEU A 62 19.46 7.49 -9.34
N ALA A 63 19.93 8.61 -8.79
CA ALA A 63 21.25 8.68 -8.21
C ALA A 63 21.36 7.81 -6.94
N LEU A 64 20.33 7.80 -6.09
CA LEU A 64 20.22 6.93 -4.92
C LEU A 64 20.18 5.45 -5.31
N ALA A 65 19.46 5.08 -6.37
CA ALA A 65 19.45 3.71 -6.91
C ALA A 65 20.86 3.24 -7.27
N GLY A 66 21.67 4.11 -7.88
CA GLY A 66 23.08 3.82 -8.15
C GLY A 66 23.94 3.65 -6.90
N ALA A 67 23.65 4.37 -5.81
CA ALA A 67 24.33 4.19 -4.53
C ALA A 67 23.94 2.86 -3.88
N LEU A 68 22.66 2.53 -3.84
CA LEU A 68 22.15 1.24 -3.34
C LEU A 68 22.72 0.06 -4.15
N HIS A 69 22.79 0.18 -5.48
CA HIS A 69 23.46 -0.79 -6.33
C HIS A 69 24.95 -0.96 -5.95
N SER A 70 25.64 0.13 -5.59
CA SER A 70 27.05 0.09 -5.17
C SER A 70 27.24 -0.57 -3.80
N LEU A 71 26.22 -0.54 -2.94
CA LEU A 71 26.19 -1.34 -1.70
C LEU A 71 25.96 -2.83 -1.95
N GLY A 72 25.74 -3.22 -3.22
CA GLY A 72 25.62 -4.61 -3.63
C GLY A 72 24.19 -5.08 -3.82
N LEU A 73 23.16 -4.24 -3.62
CA LEU A 73 21.77 -4.60 -3.90
C LEU A 73 21.57 -4.88 -5.40
N ARG A 74 20.79 -5.91 -5.72
CA ARG A 74 20.50 -6.40 -7.08
C ARG A 74 19.01 -6.62 -7.26
N PRO A 75 18.51 -6.66 -8.52
CA PRO A 75 17.12 -6.99 -8.78
C PRO A 75 16.65 -8.23 -8.03
N GLY A 76 15.46 -8.18 -7.44
CA GLY A 76 14.90 -9.25 -6.61
C GLY A 76 15.32 -9.23 -5.13
N ASP A 77 16.38 -8.51 -4.73
CA ASP A 77 16.66 -8.27 -3.31
C ASP A 77 15.51 -7.46 -2.67
N ALA A 78 15.27 -7.66 -1.38
CA ALA A 78 14.26 -6.89 -0.64
C ALA A 78 14.89 -5.72 0.16
N ILE A 79 14.23 -4.57 0.14
CA ILE A 79 14.59 -3.41 0.96
C ILE A 79 13.41 -2.99 1.84
N ALA A 80 13.60 -3.03 3.15
CA ALA A 80 12.61 -2.59 4.11
C ALA A 80 12.71 -1.08 4.37
N ILE A 81 11.59 -0.39 4.35
CA ILE A 81 11.51 1.06 4.52
C ILE A 81 10.53 1.37 5.64
N GLN A 82 11.04 1.79 6.80
CA GLN A 82 10.26 2.25 7.94
C GLN A 82 10.50 3.75 8.14
N VAL A 83 9.90 4.57 7.27
CA VAL A 83 10.04 6.03 7.30
C VAL A 83 8.65 6.65 7.33
N PRO A 84 8.39 7.69 8.16
CA PRO A 84 7.18 8.50 8.05
C PRO A 84 7.01 9.10 6.64
N ASN A 85 5.95 9.86 6.39
CA ASN A 85 5.79 10.55 5.10
C ASN A 85 6.78 11.72 4.96
N TRP A 86 8.03 11.37 4.71
CA TRP A 86 9.16 12.26 4.49
C TRP A 86 9.73 12.06 3.09
N LEU A 87 10.47 13.07 2.64
CA LEU A 87 11.10 13.09 1.32
C LEU A 87 11.96 11.83 1.09
N GLU A 88 12.74 11.44 2.08
CA GLU A 88 13.67 10.30 2.02
C GLU A 88 12.95 8.97 1.79
N GLY A 89 11.79 8.77 2.42
CA GLY A 89 10.98 7.56 2.22
C GLY A 89 10.45 7.48 0.78
N ALA A 90 9.98 8.59 0.23
CA ALA A 90 9.55 8.68 -1.15
C ALA A 90 10.72 8.45 -2.13
N LEU A 91 11.88 9.07 -1.86
CA LEU A 91 13.09 8.88 -2.67
C LEU A 91 13.55 7.42 -2.68
N ALA A 92 13.57 6.77 -1.51
CA ALA A 92 13.94 5.37 -1.35
C ALA A 92 12.97 4.44 -2.10
N PHE A 93 11.66 4.72 -2.04
CA PHE A 93 10.66 3.97 -2.79
C PHE A 93 10.90 4.02 -4.31
N GLN A 94 11.08 5.21 -4.88
CA GLN A 94 11.34 5.33 -6.32
C GLN A 94 12.73 4.78 -6.71
N ALA A 95 13.74 4.95 -5.87
CA ALA A 95 15.07 4.37 -6.08
C ALA A 95 15.02 2.84 -6.12
N ALA A 96 14.22 2.23 -5.23
CA ALA A 96 14.00 0.79 -5.20
C ALA A 96 13.34 0.28 -6.48
N MET A 97 12.28 0.96 -6.95
CA MET A 97 11.62 0.66 -8.22
C MET A 97 12.59 0.75 -9.41
N LEU A 98 13.40 1.82 -9.47
CA LEU A 98 14.40 2.02 -10.51
C LEU A 98 15.53 0.97 -10.45
N LEU A 99 15.87 0.46 -9.27
CA LEU A 99 16.90 -0.57 -9.11
C LEU A 99 16.36 -2.00 -9.36
N GLY A 100 15.04 -2.18 -9.37
CA GLY A 100 14.41 -3.50 -9.50
C GLY A 100 14.39 -4.31 -8.20
N VAL A 101 14.56 -3.67 -7.04
CA VAL A 101 14.49 -4.33 -5.73
C VAL A 101 13.07 -4.30 -5.19
N VAL A 102 12.71 -5.31 -4.40
CA VAL A 102 11.39 -5.44 -3.78
C VAL A 102 11.27 -4.49 -2.60
N VAL A 103 10.30 -3.57 -2.63
CA VAL A 103 10.01 -2.70 -1.49
C VAL A 103 9.23 -3.46 -0.44
N VAL A 104 9.68 -3.39 0.81
CA VAL A 104 8.97 -3.89 2.00
C VAL A 104 8.58 -2.69 2.86
N PRO A 105 7.42 -2.07 2.64
CA PRO A 105 7.01 -0.91 3.41
C PRO A 105 6.66 -1.36 4.83
N VAL A 106 7.19 -0.65 5.82
CA VAL A 106 6.95 -0.94 7.24
C VAL A 106 6.25 0.24 7.87
N ILE A 107 5.15 -0.01 8.58
CA ILE A 107 4.44 1.06 9.29
C ILE A 107 5.38 1.70 10.31
N HIS A 108 5.52 3.02 10.26
CA HIS A 108 6.49 3.77 11.05
C HIS A 108 6.31 3.56 12.58
N ILE A 109 5.10 3.27 13.06
CA ILE A 109 4.89 2.99 14.49
C ILE A 109 5.30 1.59 14.95
N TYR A 110 5.52 0.62 14.05
CA TYR A 110 5.81 -0.77 14.39
C TYR A 110 7.08 -0.93 15.24
N GLY A 111 7.00 -1.77 16.27
CA GLY A 111 8.04 -1.99 17.25
C GLY A 111 9.09 -3.02 16.81
N PRO A 112 10.11 -3.28 17.64
CA PRO A 112 11.20 -4.19 17.31
C PRO A 112 10.74 -5.61 16.95
N ALA A 113 9.71 -6.13 17.64
CA ALA A 113 9.22 -7.49 17.39
C ALA A 113 8.59 -7.62 15.99
N GLU A 114 7.72 -6.68 15.62
CA GLU A 114 7.11 -6.66 14.28
C GLU A 114 8.17 -6.41 13.19
N VAL A 115 9.09 -5.47 13.43
CA VAL A 115 10.16 -5.15 12.49
C VAL A 115 11.09 -6.36 12.28
N GLN A 116 11.53 -7.03 13.34
CA GLN A 116 12.37 -8.23 13.23
C GLN A 116 11.67 -9.34 12.45
N PHE A 117 10.38 -9.57 12.71
CA PHE A 117 9.59 -10.52 11.95
C PHE A 117 9.57 -10.15 10.47
N ILE A 118 9.24 -8.91 10.13
CA ILE A 118 9.15 -8.44 8.74
C ILE A 118 10.50 -8.56 8.05
N LEU A 119 11.59 -8.12 8.66
CA LEU A 119 12.94 -8.20 8.10
C LEU A 119 13.35 -9.65 7.83
N ARG A 120 13.06 -10.58 8.76
CA ARG A 120 13.37 -12.00 8.62
C ARG A 120 12.53 -12.68 7.55
N GLU A 121 11.23 -12.40 7.50
CA GLU A 121 10.31 -13.04 6.55
C GLU A 121 10.47 -12.51 5.13
N SER A 122 10.75 -11.21 4.98
CA SER A 122 11.06 -10.62 3.69
C SER A 122 12.48 -10.92 3.20
N ARG A 123 13.35 -11.44 4.07
CA ARG A 123 14.79 -11.59 3.81
C ARG A 123 15.40 -10.26 3.36
N ALA A 124 14.96 -9.16 4.01
CA ALA A 124 15.39 -7.81 3.64
C ALA A 124 16.90 -7.70 3.72
N ARG A 125 17.52 -7.30 2.61
CA ARG A 125 18.95 -7.10 2.49
C ARG A 125 19.41 -5.73 2.98
N ALA A 126 18.51 -4.75 2.90
CA ALA A 126 18.70 -3.43 3.47
C ALA A 126 17.47 -2.99 4.27
N PHE A 127 17.69 -2.19 5.31
CA PHE A 127 16.65 -1.56 6.10
C PHE A 127 16.92 -0.06 6.25
N ILE A 128 15.92 0.77 5.95
CA ILE A 128 15.98 2.23 6.08
C ILE A 128 15.01 2.68 7.17
N CYS A 129 15.51 3.43 8.15
CA CYS A 129 14.69 4.01 9.23
C CYS A 129 15.22 5.38 9.67
N PRO A 130 14.41 6.24 10.30
CA PRO A 130 14.89 7.51 10.83
C PRO A 130 15.72 7.32 12.11
N ARG A 131 16.34 8.38 12.63
CA ARG A 131 16.90 8.39 14.00
C ARG A 131 15.79 8.35 15.05
N ALA A 132 14.83 9.26 14.88
CA ALA A 132 13.70 9.44 15.77
C ALA A 132 12.51 10.02 14.99
N TRP A 133 11.31 9.77 15.47
CA TRP A 133 10.09 10.46 15.05
C TRP A 133 9.13 10.56 16.23
N ARG A 134 8.73 11.79 16.59
CA ARG A 134 7.95 12.07 17.81
C ARG A 134 8.61 11.44 19.04
N ASN A 135 7.89 10.60 19.78
CA ASN A 135 8.38 9.88 20.96
C ASN A 135 9.01 8.52 20.64
N ILE A 136 9.28 8.22 19.36
CA ILE A 136 9.88 6.97 18.93
C ILE A 136 11.37 7.20 18.64
N ASP A 137 12.22 6.54 19.43
CA ASP A 137 13.64 6.36 19.11
C ASP A 137 13.82 5.05 18.31
N TYR A 138 14.25 5.15 17.06
CA TYR A 138 14.43 3.99 16.19
C TYR A 138 15.79 3.34 16.39
N VAL A 139 16.80 4.09 16.83
CA VAL A 139 18.12 3.54 17.14
C VAL A 139 18.03 2.63 18.36
N GLU A 140 17.31 3.05 19.40
CA GLU A 140 17.01 2.19 20.56
C GLU A 140 16.26 0.91 20.11
N ARG A 141 15.33 1.04 19.15
CA ARG A 141 14.64 -0.13 18.57
C ARG A 141 15.57 -1.04 17.78
N LEU A 142 16.54 -0.48 17.04
CA LEU A 142 17.56 -1.24 16.31
C LEU A 142 18.44 -2.07 17.25
N GLU A 143 18.79 -1.54 18.42
CA GLU A 143 19.57 -2.26 19.44
C GLU A 143 18.83 -3.49 19.99
N ARG A 144 17.50 -3.50 19.94
CA ARG A 144 16.64 -4.61 20.37
C ARG A 144 16.46 -5.70 19.30
N LEU A 145 16.97 -5.49 18.09
CA LEU A 145 16.90 -6.50 17.05
C LEU A 145 17.97 -7.57 17.27
N ASP A 146 17.57 -8.84 17.25
CA ASP A 146 18.48 -9.96 17.20
C ASP A 146 19.08 -10.08 15.79
N ARG A 147 20.29 -9.51 15.62
CA ARG A 147 21.02 -9.57 14.34
C ARG A 147 21.35 -10.99 13.89
N SER A 148 21.47 -11.95 14.81
CA SER A 148 21.73 -13.34 14.46
C SER A 148 20.53 -14.01 13.78
N ALA A 149 19.31 -13.52 14.05
CA ALA A 149 18.08 -13.95 13.39
C ALA A 149 17.83 -13.26 12.04
N LEU A 150 18.73 -12.36 11.60
CA LEU A 150 18.63 -11.56 10.38
C LEU A 150 19.85 -11.74 9.46
N PRO A 151 20.20 -12.99 9.05
CA PRO A 151 21.43 -13.25 8.30
C PRO A 151 21.46 -12.59 6.91
N ASP A 152 20.30 -12.27 6.34
CA ASP A 152 20.19 -11.61 5.03
C ASP A 152 20.38 -10.09 5.12
N LEU A 153 20.20 -9.48 6.30
CA LEU A 153 20.27 -8.04 6.49
C LEU A 153 21.72 -7.55 6.53
N GLN A 154 22.17 -6.99 5.41
CA GLN A 154 23.55 -6.53 5.23
C GLN A 154 23.72 -5.04 5.56
N HIS A 155 22.70 -4.22 5.29
CA HIS A 155 22.79 -2.78 5.42
C HIS A 155 21.65 -2.23 6.27
N VAL A 156 21.97 -1.45 7.30
CA VAL A 156 21.00 -0.60 8.00
C VAL A 156 21.36 0.84 7.77
N ILE A 157 20.45 1.59 7.17
CA ILE A 157 20.64 2.98 6.76
C ILE A 157 19.76 3.83 7.66
N VAL A 158 20.37 4.71 8.44
CA VAL A 158 19.67 5.59 9.36
C VAL A 158 19.61 6.99 8.75
N LEU A 159 18.42 7.62 8.79
CA LEU A 159 18.24 9.00 8.39
C LEU A 159 18.80 9.96 9.46
N ASP A 160 20.11 9.92 9.63
CA ASP A 160 20.88 10.70 10.60
C ASP A 160 22.26 11.06 10.04
N GLU A 161 22.87 12.12 10.56
CA GLU A 161 24.25 12.48 10.21
C GLU A 161 25.26 11.58 10.92
N ASP A 162 24.97 11.19 12.16
CA ASP A 162 25.85 10.35 13.00
C ASP A 162 25.12 9.06 13.41
N PRO A 163 25.01 8.07 12.51
CA PRO A 163 24.31 6.82 12.78
C PRO A 163 25.09 5.95 13.78
N PRO A 164 24.42 5.00 14.47
CA PRO A 164 25.10 4.04 15.33
C PRO A 164 26.17 3.23 14.60
N SER A 165 27.18 2.76 15.34
CA SER A 165 28.21 1.87 14.79
C SER A 165 27.61 0.67 14.05
N GLY A 166 28.14 0.35 12.87
CA GLY A 166 27.63 -0.71 12.00
C GLY A 166 26.41 -0.32 11.17
N CYS A 167 25.90 0.90 11.29
CA CYS A 167 24.89 1.47 10.40
C CYS A 167 25.51 2.49 9.43
N LEU A 168 24.81 2.73 8.32
CA LEU A 168 25.18 3.71 7.31
C LEU A 168 24.36 4.99 7.51
N SER A 169 24.98 6.14 7.24
CA SER A 169 24.27 7.42 7.22
C SER A 169 23.55 7.58 5.89
N TRP A 170 22.30 8.07 5.93
CA TRP A 170 21.59 8.51 4.73
C TRP A 170 22.35 9.59 3.97
N ARG A 171 22.95 10.56 4.67
CA ARG A 171 23.72 11.65 4.08
C ARG A 171 24.91 11.12 3.29
N ASP A 172 25.62 10.13 3.82
CA ASP A 172 26.73 9.48 3.12
C ASP A 172 26.26 8.70 1.88
N LEU A 173 25.08 8.11 1.96
CA LEU A 173 24.46 7.42 0.83
C LEU A 173 24.11 8.40 -0.29
N GLU A 174 23.55 9.56 0.05
CA GLU A 174 23.28 10.66 -0.88
C GLU A 174 24.57 11.24 -1.49
N ALA A 175 25.63 11.39 -0.69
CA ALA A 175 26.92 11.86 -1.19
C ALA A 175 27.57 10.87 -2.19
N LYS A 176 27.23 9.58 -2.08
CA LYS A 176 27.67 8.51 -2.99
C LYS A 176 26.70 8.28 -4.16
N ALA A 177 25.64 9.08 -4.26
CA ALA A 177 24.65 8.97 -5.32
C ALA A 177 25.30 9.13 -6.70
N ARG A 178 24.89 8.29 -7.67
CA ARG A 178 25.49 8.22 -9.01
C ARG A 178 24.52 8.72 -10.07
N PRO A 179 24.63 9.99 -10.52
CA PRO A 179 23.67 10.57 -11.46
C PRO A 179 23.55 9.83 -12.80
N SER A 180 24.58 9.09 -13.21
CA SER A 180 24.65 8.34 -14.48
C SER A 180 24.39 6.84 -14.32
N PHE A 181 23.64 6.43 -13.29
CA PHE A 181 23.26 5.03 -13.10
C PHE A 181 22.34 4.56 -14.23
N ALA A 182 22.65 3.41 -14.83
CA ALA A 182 21.78 2.74 -15.78
C ALA A 182 20.95 1.68 -15.04
N PRO A 183 19.63 1.88 -14.87
CA PRO A 183 18.74 0.89 -14.27
C PRO A 183 18.85 -0.49 -14.93
N PRO A 184 18.89 -1.58 -14.14
CA PRO A 184 18.79 -2.92 -14.70
C PRO A 184 17.41 -3.16 -15.32
N HIS A 185 17.32 -4.12 -16.23
CA HIS A 185 16.04 -4.56 -16.78
C HIS A 185 15.31 -5.48 -15.78
N VAL A 186 14.03 -5.22 -15.54
CA VAL A 186 13.10 -6.08 -14.78
C VAL A 186 11.79 -6.23 -15.56
N ALA A 187 11.11 -7.35 -15.40
CA ALA A 187 9.84 -7.60 -16.08
C ALA A 187 8.66 -6.99 -15.30
N ALA A 188 7.59 -6.59 -15.99
CA ALA A 188 6.40 -6.06 -15.34
C ALA A 188 5.68 -7.07 -14.42
N ASP A 189 5.91 -8.36 -14.63
CA ASP A 189 5.39 -9.44 -13.79
C ASP A 189 6.32 -9.82 -12.62
N ASP A 190 7.49 -9.18 -12.49
CA ASP A 190 8.34 -9.36 -11.32
C ASP A 190 7.68 -8.71 -10.09
N VAL A 191 7.82 -9.37 -8.94
CA VAL A 191 7.38 -8.82 -7.65
C VAL A 191 8.19 -7.57 -7.34
N CYS A 192 7.51 -6.46 -7.03
CA CYS A 192 8.15 -5.19 -6.70
C CYS A 192 7.76 -4.66 -5.32
N LEU A 193 6.73 -5.25 -4.70
CA LEU A 193 6.24 -4.85 -3.39
C LEU A 193 5.85 -6.09 -2.58
N LEU A 194 6.30 -6.14 -1.34
CA LEU A 194 5.92 -7.14 -0.35
C LEU A 194 5.40 -6.44 0.90
N ILE A 195 4.08 -6.42 1.09
CA ILE A 195 3.44 -5.75 2.21
C ILE A 195 3.00 -6.77 3.28
N PHE A 196 3.29 -6.48 4.55
CA PHE A 196 2.89 -7.35 5.65
C PHE A 196 1.59 -6.88 6.29
N THR A 197 0.66 -7.80 6.47
CA THR A 197 -0.60 -7.56 7.16
C THR A 197 -0.59 -8.24 8.52
N SER A 198 -1.14 -7.58 9.54
CA SER A 198 -1.28 -8.17 10.88
C SER A 198 -2.09 -9.47 10.87
N GLY A 199 -3.01 -9.62 9.90
CA GLY A 199 -3.86 -10.79 9.73
C GLY A 199 -4.75 -11.09 10.94
N THR A 200 -5.71 -11.99 10.79
CA THR A 200 -6.51 -12.55 11.91
C THR A 200 -5.85 -13.79 12.53
N THR A 201 -4.66 -14.15 12.05
CA THR A 201 -3.82 -15.25 12.55
C THR A 201 -2.71 -14.74 13.44
N ALA A 202 -2.15 -15.60 14.31
CA ALA A 202 -1.06 -15.22 15.22
C ALA A 202 0.24 -14.76 14.51
N GLU A 203 0.40 -15.07 13.22
CA GLU A 203 1.56 -14.68 12.42
C GLU A 203 1.14 -13.78 11.24
N PRO A 204 1.80 -12.63 11.04
CA PRO A 204 1.58 -11.74 9.88
C PRO A 204 1.88 -12.42 8.55
N LYS A 205 1.24 -11.97 7.47
CA LYS A 205 1.42 -12.53 6.10
C LYS A 205 1.96 -11.48 5.14
N GLY A 206 2.90 -11.89 4.30
CA GLY A 206 3.42 -11.08 3.20
C GLY A 206 2.57 -11.23 1.94
N VAL A 207 1.96 -10.13 1.50
CA VAL A 207 1.23 -9.99 0.23
C VAL A 207 2.18 -9.45 -0.82
N GLN A 208 2.28 -10.14 -1.96
CA GLN A 208 3.14 -9.79 -3.08
C GLN A 208 2.35 -9.08 -4.17
N HIS A 209 2.89 -7.95 -4.62
CA HIS A 209 2.43 -7.26 -5.82
C HIS A 209 3.54 -7.15 -6.85
N THR A 210 3.18 -7.39 -8.11
CA THR A 210 4.06 -7.15 -9.25
C THR A 210 3.89 -5.71 -9.75
N HIS A 211 4.75 -5.26 -10.65
CA HIS A 211 4.51 -3.96 -11.28
C HIS A 211 3.15 -3.90 -11.98
N ASN A 212 2.78 -4.97 -12.70
CA ASN A 212 1.49 -5.06 -13.39
C ASN A 212 0.29 -4.97 -12.43
N THR A 213 0.35 -5.62 -11.27
CA THR A 213 -0.79 -5.62 -10.35
C THR A 213 -0.99 -4.23 -9.74
N LEU A 214 0.09 -3.50 -9.46
CA LEU A 214 0.03 -2.11 -9.00
C LEU A 214 -0.33 -1.13 -10.13
N LEU A 215 0.17 -1.33 -11.35
CA LEU A 215 -0.17 -0.48 -12.50
C LEU A 215 -1.63 -0.62 -12.91
N ALA A 216 -2.20 -1.83 -12.85
CA ALA A 216 -3.61 -2.05 -13.07
C ALA A 216 -4.48 -1.31 -12.03
N GLU A 217 -4.05 -1.30 -10.77
CA GLU A 217 -4.68 -0.56 -9.66
C GLU A 217 -4.57 0.96 -9.84
N LEU A 218 -3.42 1.46 -10.27
CA LEU A 218 -3.15 2.89 -10.46
C LEU A 218 -3.74 3.45 -11.76
N GLY A 219 -3.98 2.60 -12.75
CA GLY A 219 -4.52 2.94 -14.05
C GLY A 219 -6.05 3.06 -14.04
N ARG A 220 -6.72 2.30 -14.93
CA ARG A 220 -8.17 2.44 -15.24
C ARG A 220 -9.11 2.22 -14.05
N GLY A 221 -8.64 1.65 -12.94
CA GLY A 221 -9.40 1.45 -11.70
C GLY A 221 -9.28 2.58 -10.67
N SER A 222 -8.39 3.56 -10.86
CA SER A 222 -8.19 4.62 -9.85
C SER A 222 -9.39 5.56 -9.80
N THR A 223 -10.15 5.55 -8.71
CA THR A 223 -11.26 6.49 -8.44
C THR A 223 -10.82 7.82 -7.88
N MET A 224 -9.53 7.96 -7.56
CA MET A 224 -8.97 9.21 -7.05
C MET A 224 -8.77 10.23 -8.19
N PRO A 225 -9.30 11.46 -8.06
CA PRO A 225 -9.08 12.52 -9.04
C PRO A 225 -7.59 12.80 -9.26
N THR A 226 -7.18 12.91 -10.52
CA THR A 226 -5.80 13.18 -10.94
C THR A 226 -5.48 14.68 -11.07
N HIS A 227 -6.45 15.55 -10.79
CA HIS A 227 -6.34 17.00 -10.96
C HIS A 227 -6.55 17.73 -9.63
N GLY A 228 -5.91 18.89 -9.49
CA GLY A 228 -5.96 19.71 -8.28
C GLY A 228 -4.88 19.35 -7.27
N VAL A 229 -5.01 19.91 -6.07
CA VAL A 229 -4.09 19.67 -4.96
C VAL A 229 -4.63 18.56 -4.07
N THR A 230 -3.81 17.55 -3.78
CA THR A 230 -4.16 16.42 -2.90
C THR A 230 -3.50 16.58 -1.54
N LEU A 231 -4.23 16.28 -0.46
CA LEU A 231 -3.68 16.06 0.87
C LEU A 231 -3.70 14.56 1.18
N SER A 232 -2.62 14.02 1.76
CA SER A 232 -2.57 12.63 2.20
C SER A 232 -1.89 12.52 3.56
N ALA A 233 -2.54 11.82 4.49
CA ALA A 233 -1.99 11.47 5.80
C ALA A 233 -1.83 9.95 5.97
N PHE A 234 -2.07 9.16 4.91
CA PHE A 234 -1.89 7.71 4.99
C PHE A 234 -0.41 7.36 5.13
N PRO A 235 -0.03 6.53 6.12
CA PRO A 235 1.35 6.09 6.27
C PRO A 235 1.85 5.37 5.01
N SER A 236 3.03 5.74 4.52
CA SER A 236 3.77 5.04 3.45
C SER A 236 3.94 3.53 3.69
N GLY A 237 3.88 3.08 4.95
CA GLY A 237 3.90 1.67 5.37
C GLY A 237 2.62 0.86 5.07
N HIS A 238 1.52 1.53 4.71
CA HIS A 238 0.21 0.92 4.44
C HIS A 238 -0.08 0.90 2.93
N ILE A 239 -0.85 -0.07 2.42
CA ILE A 239 -1.10 -0.21 0.97
C ILE A 239 -1.66 1.07 0.34
N ALA A 240 -2.62 1.74 1.00
CA ALA A 240 -3.17 3.01 0.54
C ALA A 240 -2.11 4.12 0.47
N GLY A 241 -1.15 4.12 1.40
CA GLY A 241 -0.02 5.04 1.39
C GLY A 241 1.00 4.72 0.29
N VAL A 242 1.28 3.45 0.03
CA VAL A 242 2.14 3.02 -1.10
C VAL A 242 1.52 3.43 -2.43
N LEU A 243 0.22 3.19 -2.63
CA LEU A 243 -0.47 3.66 -3.83
C LEU A 243 -0.47 5.19 -3.91
N GLY A 244 -0.62 5.88 -2.77
CA GLY A 244 -0.43 7.32 -2.67
C GLY A 244 0.95 7.77 -3.16
N LEU A 245 2.02 7.14 -2.68
CA LEU A 245 3.41 7.38 -3.10
C LEU A 245 3.60 7.15 -4.59
N ALA A 246 3.08 6.05 -5.14
CA ALA A 246 3.16 5.79 -6.58
C ALA A 246 2.45 6.89 -7.37
N ARG A 247 1.23 7.29 -6.98
CA ARG A 247 0.48 8.38 -7.64
C ARG A 247 1.24 9.71 -7.66
N LEU A 248 2.10 10.01 -6.69
CA LEU A 248 2.92 11.23 -6.69
C LEU A 248 3.79 11.37 -7.94
N TYR A 249 4.27 10.24 -8.44
CA TYR A 249 5.17 10.19 -9.59
C TYR A 249 4.43 10.09 -10.91
N LEU A 250 3.29 9.40 -10.90
CA LEU A 250 2.50 9.12 -12.08
C LEU A 250 1.56 10.28 -12.44
N ASN A 251 1.11 11.04 -11.44
CA ASN A 251 0.13 12.11 -11.60
C ASN A 251 0.78 13.47 -11.41
N GLY A 252 0.50 14.43 -12.30
CA GLY A 252 1.06 15.79 -12.20
C GLY A 252 0.37 16.74 -11.22
N GLY A 253 -0.33 16.21 -10.22
CA GLY A 253 -0.99 17.00 -9.18
C GLY A 253 -0.03 17.40 -8.06
N LYS A 254 -0.16 18.62 -7.54
CA LYS A 254 0.54 19.01 -6.30
C LYS A 254 0.02 18.14 -5.17
N THR A 255 0.91 17.51 -4.41
CA THR A 255 0.52 16.67 -3.27
C THR A 255 1.20 17.12 -1.99
N ILE A 256 0.42 17.24 -0.92
CA ILE A 256 0.88 17.53 0.43
C ILE A 256 0.76 16.25 1.25
N LEU A 257 1.86 15.82 1.83
CA LEU A 257 1.93 14.63 2.67
C LEU A 257 2.15 15.04 4.11
N MET A 258 1.32 14.53 5.01
CA MET A 258 1.50 14.71 6.46
C MET A 258 2.19 13.48 7.03
N ASP A 259 3.25 13.70 7.81
CA ASP A 259 3.95 12.61 8.50
C ASP A 259 3.21 12.15 9.77
N ASN A 260 2.37 13.01 10.33
CA ASN A 260 1.47 12.74 11.44
C ASN A 260 0.10 13.37 11.17
N TRP A 261 -0.98 12.64 11.43
CA TRP A 261 -2.31 13.25 11.39
C TRP A 261 -2.51 14.25 12.54
N ASP A 262 -2.93 15.45 12.19
CA ASP A 262 -3.43 16.47 13.09
C ASP A 262 -4.54 17.25 12.36
N ALA A 263 -5.76 17.27 12.92
CA ALA A 263 -6.92 17.85 12.25
C ALA A 263 -6.80 19.38 12.05
N SER A 264 -6.12 20.07 12.97
CA SER A 264 -5.89 21.52 12.89
C SER A 264 -4.90 21.87 11.78
N ALA A 265 -3.79 21.11 11.71
CA ALA A 265 -2.83 21.20 10.64
C ALA A 265 -3.47 20.85 9.29
N ALA A 266 -4.27 19.78 9.23
CA ALA A 266 -4.98 19.40 8.00
C ALA A 266 -5.92 20.51 7.51
N ALA A 267 -6.76 21.07 8.38
CA ALA A 267 -7.65 22.17 8.04
C ALA A 267 -6.88 23.42 7.56
N ARG A 268 -5.77 23.77 8.22
CA ARG A 268 -4.89 24.87 7.81
C ARG A 268 -4.25 24.62 6.43
N LEU A 269 -3.73 23.42 6.18
CA LEU A 269 -3.11 23.06 4.90
C LEU A 269 -4.14 23.03 3.76
N ILE A 270 -5.38 22.61 4.04
CA ILE A 270 -6.48 22.66 3.08
C ILE A 270 -6.74 24.09 2.63
N GLU A 271 -6.89 25.01 3.58
CA GLU A 271 -7.11 26.44 3.31
C GLU A 271 -5.92 27.07 2.57
N GLU A 272 -4.69 26.88 3.08
CA GLU A 272 -3.47 27.48 2.55
C GLU A 272 -3.17 27.03 1.11
N HIS A 273 -3.28 25.73 0.85
CA HIS A 273 -2.93 25.16 -0.44
C HIS A 273 -4.13 24.95 -1.37
N ARG A 274 -5.33 25.34 -0.93
CA ARG A 274 -6.58 25.13 -1.65
C ARG A 274 -6.75 23.67 -2.07
N VAL A 275 -6.55 22.76 -1.11
CA VAL A 275 -6.65 21.31 -1.33
C VAL A 275 -8.02 20.97 -1.91
N ARG A 276 -8.03 20.21 -3.02
CA ARG A 276 -9.23 19.77 -3.72
C ARG A 276 -9.75 18.44 -3.19
N ASN A 277 -8.84 17.49 -3.00
CA ASN A 277 -9.19 16.14 -2.62
C ASN A 277 -8.29 15.61 -1.51
N THR A 278 -8.88 14.76 -0.67
CA THR A 278 -8.16 14.02 0.36
C THR A 278 -8.84 12.67 0.58
N GLN A 279 -8.21 11.84 1.40
CA GLN A 279 -8.72 10.52 1.73
C GLN A 279 -8.39 10.19 3.19
N GLY A 280 -9.23 9.37 3.81
CA GLY A 280 -9.03 8.98 5.20
C GLY A 280 -10.08 8.02 5.72
N THR A 281 -10.03 7.80 7.03
CA THR A 281 -11.02 7.00 7.77
C THR A 281 -12.11 7.91 8.36
N PRO A 282 -13.21 7.37 8.90
CA PRO A 282 -14.22 8.17 9.61
C PRO A 282 -13.65 9.05 10.72
N PHE A 283 -12.64 8.58 11.46
CA PHE A 283 -11.94 9.36 12.47
C PHE A 283 -11.34 10.65 11.90
N HIS A 284 -10.66 10.54 10.75
CA HIS A 284 -10.03 11.68 10.09
C HIS A 284 -11.08 12.70 9.59
N LEU A 285 -12.15 12.23 8.95
CA LEU A 285 -13.21 13.10 8.43
C LEU A 285 -13.94 13.83 9.55
N HIS A 286 -14.31 13.11 10.61
CA HIS A 286 -14.98 13.70 11.75
C HIS A 286 -14.13 14.79 12.41
N GLY A 287 -12.87 14.48 12.73
CA GLY A 287 -11.95 15.45 13.33
C GLY A 287 -11.71 16.68 12.45
N LEU A 288 -11.62 16.50 11.12
CA LEU A 288 -11.49 17.60 10.16
C LEU A 288 -12.71 18.52 10.17
N LEU A 289 -13.93 17.96 10.09
CA LEU A 289 -15.17 18.74 10.08
C LEU A 289 -15.38 19.49 11.40
N GLU A 290 -15.15 18.83 12.54
CA GLU A 290 -15.26 19.47 13.86
C GLU A 290 -14.24 20.60 14.03
N THR A 291 -12.99 20.36 13.67
CA THR A 291 -11.92 21.35 13.81
C THR A 291 -12.16 22.56 12.92
N ALA A 292 -12.57 22.34 11.67
CA ALA A 292 -12.85 23.43 10.75
C ALA A 292 -14.04 24.29 11.19
N ALA A 293 -15.10 23.67 11.72
CA ALA A 293 -16.24 24.39 12.28
C ALA A 293 -15.84 25.22 13.52
N ALA A 294 -15.07 24.63 14.44
CA ALA A 294 -14.63 25.30 15.67
C ALA A 294 -13.67 26.47 15.38
N SER A 295 -12.79 26.32 14.40
CA SER A 295 -11.76 27.32 14.05
C SER A 295 -12.15 28.26 12.90
N ARG A 296 -13.35 28.10 12.32
CA ARG A 296 -13.87 28.86 11.18
C ARG A 296 -12.91 28.87 9.97
N ARG A 297 -12.26 27.73 9.70
CA ARG A 297 -11.36 27.56 8.54
C ARG A 297 -12.16 27.38 7.26
N ASP A 298 -11.65 27.94 6.16
CA ASP A 298 -12.23 27.75 4.84
C ASP A 298 -11.83 26.39 4.24
N LEU A 299 -12.80 25.46 4.18
CA LEU A 299 -12.65 24.18 3.47
C LEU A 299 -13.30 24.18 2.08
N SER A 300 -13.75 25.33 1.55
CA SER A 300 -14.52 25.40 0.30
C SER A 300 -13.78 24.88 -0.94
N SER A 301 -12.44 24.79 -0.90
CA SER A 301 -11.67 24.17 -1.96
C SER A 301 -11.77 22.65 -1.97
N LEU A 302 -12.05 22.04 -0.82
CA LEU A 302 -12.12 20.59 -0.66
C LEU A 302 -13.47 20.09 -1.14
N THR A 303 -13.49 19.49 -2.33
CA THR A 303 -14.72 19.01 -2.98
C THR A 303 -14.92 17.51 -2.86
N ASP A 304 -13.82 16.75 -2.78
CA ASP A 304 -13.85 15.29 -2.90
C ASP A 304 -13.17 14.63 -1.67
N TYR A 305 -13.86 13.73 -0.98
CA TYR A 305 -13.29 12.97 0.14
C TYR A 305 -13.55 11.46 -0.02
N LEU A 306 -12.49 10.70 -0.27
CA LEU A 306 -12.58 9.24 -0.28
C LEU A 306 -12.47 8.70 1.15
N ILE A 307 -13.50 8.01 1.63
CA ILE A 307 -13.55 7.45 2.97
C ILE A 307 -13.52 5.92 2.96
N GLY A 308 -12.64 5.30 3.76
CA GLY A 308 -12.52 3.85 3.80
C GLY A 308 -11.61 3.35 4.91
N GLY A 309 -11.24 2.07 4.84
CA GLY A 309 -10.36 1.41 5.82
C GLY A 309 -11.00 1.11 7.18
N ALA A 310 -12.25 1.48 7.37
CA ALA A 310 -13.07 1.19 8.55
C ALA A 310 -14.55 1.28 8.19
N ASN A 311 -15.43 0.88 9.11
CA ASN A 311 -16.87 0.96 8.93
C ASN A 311 -17.32 2.43 8.85
N VAL A 312 -18.08 2.82 7.83
CA VAL A 312 -18.43 4.23 7.56
C VAL A 312 -19.89 4.49 7.96
N PRO A 313 -20.14 5.36 8.97
CA PRO A 313 -21.51 5.74 9.33
C PRO A 313 -22.16 6.58 8.22
N PRO A 314 -23.37 6.24 7.73
CA PRO A 314 -24.09 7.04 6.73
C PRO A 314 -24.27 8.50 7.14
N ALA A 315 -24.58 8.73 8.43
CA ALA A 315 -24.76 10.07 9.00
C ALA A 315 -23.52 10.97 8.85
N LEU A 316 -22.31 10.38 8.85
CA LEU A 316 -21.07 11.15 8.66
C LEU A 316 -20.95 11.63 7.20
N VAL A 317 -21.40 10.83 6.23
CA VAL A 317 -21.44 11.21 4.82
C VAL A 317 -22.46 12.32 4.58
N GLU A 318 -23.63 12.24 5.23
CA GLU A 318 -24.68 13.27 5.18
C GLU A 318 -24.23 14.59 5.84
N GLN A 319 -23.51 14.51 6.97
CA GLN A 319 -22.90 15.68 7.60
C GLN A 319 -21.87 16.34 6.68
N ALA A 320 -21.00 15.55 6.04
CA ALA A 320 -20.03 16.08 5.08
C ALA A 320 -20.71 16.75 3.87
N GLN A 321 -21.79 16.17 3.35
CA GLN A 321 -22.58 16.78 2.28
C GLN A 321 -23.15 18.14 2.68
N THR A 322 -23.62 18.27 3.92
CA THR A 322 -24.12 19.55 4.45
C THR A 322 -23.02 20.61 4.53
N ALA A 323 -21.77 20.19 4.75
CA ALA A 323 -20.59 21.03 4.70
C ALA A 323 -20.05 21.30 3.28
N GLY A 324 -20.76 20.86 2.23
CA GLY A 324 -20.36 21.03 0.83
C GLY A 324 -19.31 20.04 0.31
N LEU A 325 -19.01 18.99 1.09
CA LEU A 325 -18.00 18.00 0.77
C LEU A 325 -18.63 16.72 0.20
N ALA A 326 -18.27 16.36 -1.04
CA ALA A 326 -18.70 15.10 -1.63
C ALA A 326 -17.85 13.95 -1.09
N THR A 327 -18.29 13.39 0.04
CA THR A 327 -17.70 12.18 0.63
C THR A 327 -18.27 10.93 -0.02
N TYR A 328 -17.43 9.96 -0.38
CA TYR A 328 -17.82 8.69 -1.00
C TYR A 328 -16.91 7.55 -0.52
N ARG A 329 -17.46 6.33 -0.47
CA ARG A 329 -16.82 5.19 0.18
C ARG A 329 -15.88 4.42 -0.76
N CYS A 330 -14.83 3.84 -0.21
CA CYS A 330 -14.10 2.72 -0.82
C CYS A 330 -13.92 1.58 0.16
N TYR A 331 -13.87 0.38 -0.40
CA TYR A 331 -13.53 -0.84 0.31
C TYR A 331 -12.36 -1.52 -0.40
N GLY A 332 -11.43 -2.06 0.38
CA GLY A 332 -10.23 -2.73 -0.11
C GLY A 332 -9.40 -3.30 1.05
N SER A 333 -8.33 -4.01 0.73
CA SER A 333 -7.38 -4.62 1.66
C SER A 333 -5.96 -4.58 1.09
N SER A 334 -4.96 -5.06 1.83
CA SER A 334 -3.61 -5.15 1.24
C SER A 334 -3.54 -6.19 0.12
N GLU A 335 -4.32 -7.27 0.22
CA GLU A 335 -4.47 -8.27 -0.83
C GLU A 335 -5.11 -7.68 -2.08
N HIS A 336 -6.15 -6.86 -1.91
CA HIS A 336 -6.84 -6.20 -3.02
C HIS A 336 -7.02 -4.71 -2.70
N PRO A 337 -6.09 -3.84 -3.12
CA PRO A 337 -6.00 -2.46 -2.63
C PRO A 337 -7.29 -1.64 -2.73
N THR A 338 -8.00 -1.75 -3.85
CA THR A 338 -9.36 -1.22 -3.99
C THR A 338 -10.24 -2.31 -4.58
N VAL A 339 -11.28 -2.75 -3.89
CA VAL A 339 -12.26 -3.73 -4.42
C VAL A 339 -13.47 -3.01 -5.02
N SER A 340 -13.94 -1.99 -4.29
CA SER A 340 -15.06 -1.16 -4.72
C SER A 340 -14.81 0.27 -4.32
N SER A 341 -15.39 1.18 -5.11
CA SER A 341 -15.36 2.60 -4.79
C SER A 341 -16.54 3.34 -5.40
N GLY A 342 -17.05 4.32 -4.67
CA GLY A 342 -17.98 5.31 -5.20
C GLY A 342 -17.26 6.42 -5.97
N THR A 343 -18.01 7.43 -6.36
CA THR A 343 -17.49 8.65 -6.98
C THR A 343 -18.14 9.88 -6.34
N PRO A 344 -17.53 11.07 -6.43
CA PRO A 344 -18.15 12.31 -5.97
C PRO A 344 -19.51 12.58 -6.63
N SER A 345 -19.70 12.13 -7.88
CA SER A 345 -20.92 12.30 -8.66
C SER A 345 -22.06 11.34 -8.28
N ASP A 346 -21.80 10.34 -7.43
CA ASP A 346 -22.85 9.41 -7.02
C ASP A 346 -23.93 10.11 -6.17
N PRO A 347 -25.20 9.69 -6.30
CA PRO A 347 -26.28 10.16 -5.43
C PRO A 347 -25.94 9.98 -3.95
N LEU A 348 -26.40 10.90 -3.10
CA LEU A 348 -26.07 10.90 -1.67
C LEU A 348 -26.45 9.59 -0.97
N ASP A 349 -27.61 9.02 -1.28
CA ASP A 349 -28.08 7.75 -0.72
C ASP A 349 -27.13 6.59 -1.05
N LYS A 350 -26.47 6.64 -2.22
CA LYS A 350 -25.44 5.68 -2.60
C LYS A 350 -24.13 5.95 -1.87
N ARG A 351 -23.65 7.19 -1.89
CA ARG A 351 -22.40 7.55 -1.18
C ARG A 351 -22.46 7.25 0.32
N ALA A 352 -23.61 7.43 0.94
CA ALA A 352 -23.82 7.15 2.35
C ALA A 352 -24.12 5.67 2.63
N GLY A 353 -24.86 5.01 1.74
CA GLY A 353 -25.44 3.67 1.98
C GLY A 353 -24.69 2.49 1.36
N THR A 354 -23.66 2.70 0.53
CA THR A 354 -22.95 1.62 -0.17
C THR A 354 -21.44 1.79 -0.17
N ASP A 355 -20.70 0.70 -0.37
CA ASP A 355 -19.24 0.74 -0.60
C ASP A 355 -18.86 0.99 -2.08
N GLY A 356 -19.81 1.51 -2.86
CA GLY A 356 -19.61 1.93 -4.24
C GLY A 356 -19.77 0.80 -5.28
N ARG A 357 -19.18 1.03 -6.46
CA ARG A 357 -19.18 0.06 -7.56
C ARG A 357 -17.94 -0.80 -7.48
N LEU A 358 -18.10 -2.04 -7.92
CA LEU A 358 -16.97 -2.88 -8.26
C LEU A 358 -16.23 -2.29 -9.45
N LEU A 359 -14.91 -2.18 -9.32
CA LEU A 359 -14.06 -1.50 -10.31
C LEU A 359 -13.51 -2.46 -11.39
N TRP A 360 -13.66 -3.78 -11.20
CA TRP A 360 -13.30 -4.84 -12.16
C TRP A 360 -14.44 -5.87 -12.27
N SER A 361 -14.41 -6.74 -13.27
CA SER A 361 -15.46 -7.74 -13.56
C SER A 361 -15.45 -8.95 -12.61
N TYR A 362 -15.60 -8.73 -11.30
CA TYR A 362 -15.63 -9.80 -10.30
C TYR A 362 -16.77 -10.80 -10.52
N LYS A 363 -16.52 -12.11 -10.30
CA LYS A 363 -17.61 -13.06 -10.02
C LYS A 363 -17.92 -13.05 -8.53
N ASN A 364 -18.99 -12.37 -8.13
CA ASN A 364 -19.51 -12.49 -6.77
C ASN A 364 -20.28 -13.81 -6.62
N ARG A 365 -19.82 -14.70 -5.73
CA ARG A 365 -20.63 -15.82 -5.26
C ARG A 365 -21.32 -15.41 -3.96
N ARG A 366 -22.63 -15.14 -4.03
CA ARG A 366 -23.46 -14.94 -2.83
C ARG A 366 -23.54 -16.26 -2.06
N ARG A 367 -23.30 -16.24 -0.75
CA ARG A 367 -23.66 -17.36 0.13
C ARG A 367 -24.96 -17.02 0.84
N ASN A 368 -25.93 -17.92 0.79
CA ASN A 368 -27.04 -17.92 1.72
C ASN A 368 -26.64 -18.83 2.90
N ASN A 369 -26.89 -18.40 4.14
CA ASN A 369 -26.51 -19.14 5.36
C ASN A 369 -27.16 -20.54 5.52
N SER A 370 -27.97 -20.98 4.54
CA SER A 370 -28.73 -22.24 4.56
C SER A 370 -28.11 -23.39 3.76
N GLU A 371 -26.98 -23.22 3.05
CA GLU A 371 -26.40 -24.31 2.26
C GLU A 371 -25.43 -25.21 3.06
N PRO A 372 -25.66 -26.54 3.10
CA PRO A 372 -24.78 -27.48 3.80
C PRO A 372 -23.57 -27.89 2.95
N GLY A 373 -22.39 -27.82 3.60
CA GLY A 373 -21.23 -28.64 3.27
C GLY A 373 -20.42 -28.21 2.03
N TRP A 374 -19.22 -27.67 2.27
CA TRP A 374 -18.14 -27.81 1.29
C TRP A 374 -17.02 -28.66 1.89
N GLY A 375 -17.16 -29.99 1.74
CA GLY A 375 -16.03 -30.88 1.53
C GLY A 375 -15.87 -31.04 0.03
N GLY A 376 -14.88 -30.39 -0.57
CA GLY A 376 -14.82 -30.29 -2.04
C GLY A 376 -13.47 -29.86 -2.60
N ALA A 377 -13.21 -28.55 -2.69
CA ALA A 377 -11.90 -28.09 -3.17
C ALA A 377 -10.95 -27.81 -2.01
N ARG A 378 -9.83 -28.52 -2.07
CA ARG A 378 -8.65 -28.20 -1.28
C ARG A 378 -8.13 -26.85 -1.75
N PRO A 379 -7.68 -25.99 -0.83
CA PRO A 379 -7.01 -24.76 -1.22
C PRO A 379 -5.84 -25.02 -2.15
N ILE A 380 -5.66 -24.11 -3.10
CA ILE A 380 -4.39 -23.95 -3.76
C ILE A 380 -3.45 -23.29 -2.75
N VAL A 381 -2.73 -24.14 -2.02
CA VAL A 381 -1.49 -23.73 -1.35
C VAL A 381 -0.47 -23.60 -2.46
N LEU A 382 0.07 -22.39 -2.66
CA LEU A 382 1.26 -22.23 -3.49
C LEU A 382 2.34 -23.16 -2.92
N PRO A 383 2.80 -24.20 -3.63
CA PRO A 383 3.91 -25.00 -3.17
C PRO A 383 5.13 -24.09 -2.96
N PRO A 384 5.94 -24.36 -1.93
CA PRO A 384 7.03 -23.50 -1.47
C PRO A 384 8.22 -23.51 -2.45
N SER A 385 8.05 -22.96 -3.65
CA SER A 385 9.12 -22.99 -4.66
C SER A 385 9.59 -21.61 -5.12
N MET A 386 9.48 -20.59 -4.27
CA MET A 386 10.37 -19.41 -4.36
C MET A 386 11.19 -19.14 -3.11
N ALA A 387 11.09 -20.00 -2.08
CA ALA A 387 12.04 -20.02 -0.98
C ALA A 387 12.37 -21.48 -0.66
N SER A 388 13.65 -21.82 -0.64
CA SER A 388 14.16 -23.16 -0.27
C SER A 388 13.86 -23.57 1.17
N ASP A 389 13.04 -22.82 1.92
CA ASP A 389 12.87 -22.91 3.37
C ASP A 389 11.42 -23.10 3.88
N GLY A 390 10.42 -23.24 3.00
CA GLY A 390 9.08 -23.68 3.40
C GLY A 390 8.14 -22.61 3.98
N ARG A 391 8.39 -21.30 3.78
CA ARG A 391 7.56 -20.20 4.29
C ARG A 391 6.38 -19.82 3.36
N LYS A 392 5.32 -19.21 3.92
CA LYS A 392 4.05 -18.90 3.24
C LYS A 392 4.01 -17.45 2.74
N SER A 393 3.72 -17.24 1.45
CA SER A 393 3.46 -15.92 0.85
C SER A 393 2.22 -15.97 -0.04
N LEU A 394 1.55 -14.83 -0.23
CA LEU A 394 0.37 -14.70 -1.10
C LEU A 394 0.74 -13.86 -2.33
N LEU A 395 0.54 -14.42 -3.53
CA LEU A 395 0.58 -13.68 -4.81
C LEU A 395 -0.84 -13.20 -5.15
N TRP A 396 -0.99 -11.94 -5.55
CA TRP A 396 -2.29 -11.39 -5.97
C TRP A 396 -2.23 -10.65 -7.32
N GLY A 397 -3.27 -10.82 -8.15
CA GLY A 397 -3.59 -9.98 -9.31
C GLY A 397 -5.09 -9.70 -9.41
N PRO A 398 -5.53 -8.72 -10.23
CA PRO A 398 -6.95 -8.36 -10.36
C PRO A 398 -7.74 -9.64 -10.67
N ALA A 399 -8.94 -9.81 -10.14
CA ALA A 399 -9.60 -11.12 -10.07
C ALA A 399 -10.97 -11.11 -10.73
N ASP A 400 -11.11 -11.80 -11.85
CA ASP A 400 -12.38 -12.41 -12.25
C ASP A 400 -12.40 -13.81 -11.60
N SER A 401 -12.83 -13.82 -10.33
CA SER A 401 -12.72 -14.84 -9.29
C SER A 401 -12.99 -16.30 -9.68
N ASP A 402 -12.16 -17.18 -9.12
CA ASP A 402 -12.65 -18.46 -8.58
C ASP A 402 -12.09 -18.86 -7.19
N PHE A 403 -10.97 -18.34 -6.63
CA PHE A 403 -10.64 -18.51 -5.19
C PHE A 403 -9.64 -17.49 -4.62
N LEU A 404 -9.88 -17.01 -3.38
CA LEU A 404 -8.86 -16.54 -2.43
C LEU A 404 -9.34 -16.77 -0.99
N TYR A 405 -8.69 -17.69 -0.26
CA TYR A 405 -8.94 -17.92 1.16
C TYR A 405 -7.62 -18.12 1.92
N THR A 406 -7.59 -17.60 3.14
CA THR A 406 -6.54 -17.89 4.13
C THR A 406 -6.82 -19.21 4.84
N LEU A 407 -5.84 -20.11 4.92
CA LEU A 407 -5.98 -21.38 5.68
C LEU A 407 -4.78 -21.66 6.57
N ARG A 408 -5.07 -22.17 7.78
CA ARG A 408 -4.06 -22.73 8.69
C ARG A 408 -3.45 -23.99 8.06
N ALA A 409 -2.17 -24.22 8.33
CA ALA A 409 -1.60 -25.57 8.24
C ALA A 409 -1.16 -25.96 9.65
N GLY A 410 -1.73 -27.06 10.16
CA GLY A 410 -1.08 -27.91 11.17
C GLY A 410 -0.02 -28.80 10.51
N PRO A 411 0.74 -29.57 11.30
CA PRO A 411 1.99 -30.19 10.86
C PRO A 411 1.72 -31.41 9.97
N LEU A 412 2.66 -31.72 9.08
CA LEU A 412 2.72 -33.01 8.38
C LEU A 412 4.09 -33.64 8.62
N GLN A 413 4.08 -34.85 9.19
CA GLN A 413 5.07 -35.86 8.86
C GLN A 413 4.39 -36.95 8.04
N ALA A 414 5.15 -37.51 7.10
CA ALA A 414 4.74 -38.59 6.23
C ALA A 414 4.47 -39.87 7.03
N ASP A 415 3.45 -40.61 6.60
CA ASP A 415 3.06 -41.95 7.03
C ASP A 415 2.57 -42.13 8.48
N SER A 416 1.28 -41.86 8.73
CA SER A 416 0.42 -42.70 9.60
C SER A 416 -1.03 -42.19 9.76
N PHE A 417 -1.97 -43.11 9.49
CA PHE A 417 -3.25 -43.37 10.15
C PHE A 417 -4.50 -42.45 10.05
N GLN A 418 -5.61 -43.20 10.08
CA GLN A 418 -7.03 -42.88 10.02
C GLN A 418 -7.52 -41.77 10.96
N THR A 419 -8.53 -41.05 10.47
CA THR A 419 -9.29 -40.00 11.16
C THR A 419 -10.15 -40.52 12.31
N ARG A 420 -9.99 -39.99 13.53
CA ARG A 420 -11.07 -39.81 14.53
C ARG A 420 -10.79 -38.60 15.45
N GLY A 421 -11.68 -37.59 15.41
CA GLY A 421 -11.68 -36.43 16.33
C GLY A 421 -12.49 -35.24 15.78
N PRO A 422 -13.23 -34.47 16.61
CA PRO A 422 -14.48 -33.82 16.20
C PRO A 422 -14.29 -32.53 15.39
N ALA A 423 -15.30 -32.25 14.57
CA ALA A 423 -15.39 -31.10 13.67
C ALA A 423 -15.14 -29.77 14.41
N LEU A 424 -14.13 -29.01 13.96
CA LEU A 424 -13.89 -27.64 14.38
C LEU A 424 -14.64 -26.67 13.47
N ALA A 425 -15.23 -25.65 14.11
CA ALA A 425 -16.16 -24.68 13.55
C ALA A 425 -15.60 -23.90 12.34
N PRO A 426 -16.47 -23.44 11.41
CA PRO A 426 -16.05 -22.71 10.22
C PRO A 426 -15.44 -21.33 10.54
N PRO A 427 -14.55 -20.80 9.68
CA PRO A 427 -13.84 -19.54 9.89
C PRO A 427 -14.76 -18.31 9.84
N THR A 428 -14.43 -17.32 10.67
CA THR A 428 -15.05 -16.00 10.81
C THR A 428 -14.61 -15.03 9.69
N SER A 429 -15.50 -14.11 9.31
CA SER A 429 -15.44 -13.21 8.14
C SER A 429 -14.18 -12.33 8.03
N ILE A 430 -13.74 -12.06 6.79
CA ILE A 430 -12.69 -11.07 6.46
C ILE A 430 -13.37 -9.72 6.21
N GLY A 431 -13.86 -9.09 7.28
CA GLY A 431 -14.59 -7.81 7.22
C GLY A 431 -15.97 -7.92 6.56
N GLU A 432 -16.90 -7.09 7.02
CA GLU A 432 -18.21 -6.95 6.39
C GLU A 432 -18.16 -5.73 5.47
N SER A 433 -18.27 -5.95 4.16
CA SER A 433 -18.66 -4.89 3.23
C SER A 433 -20.14 -4.59 3.45
N THR A 434 -20.51 -3.33 3.45
CA THR A 434 -21.90 -2.96 3.24
C THR A 434 -22.26 -3.09 1.76
N ASP A 435 -23.55 -2.93 1.48
CA ASP A 435 -24.14 -3.11 0.15
C ASP A 435 -23.36 -2.40 -0.98
N LEU A 436 -23.41 -2.95 -2.19
CA LEU A 436 -22.71 -2.44 -3.38
C LEU A 436 -23.66 -1.74 -4.36
N ILE A 437 -23.13 -1.02 -5.34
CA ILE A 437 -23.89 -0.46 -6.47
C ILE A 437 -23.81 -1.43 -7.66
N GLY A 438 -24.96 -1.91 -8.13
CA GLY A 438 -25.05 -2.77 -9.30
C GLY A 438 -24.88 -2.02 -10.62
N ALA A 439 -24.69 -2.77 -11.71
CA ALA A 439 -24.47 -2.23 -13.06
C ALA A 439 -25.59 -1.27 -13.53
N ASN A 440 -26.81 -1.45 -13.03
CA ASN A 440 -27.97 -0.62 -13.34
C ASN A 440 -28.18 0.55 -12.35
N GLY A 441 -27.27 0.74 -11.37
CA GLY A 441 -27.38 1.76 -10.32
C GLY A 441 -28.13 1.32 -9.05
N ASP A 442 -28.70 0.10 -9.04
CA ASP A 442 -29.42 -0.45 -7.89
C ASP A 442 -28.50 -0.83 -6.73
N ARG A 443 -29.05 -0.91 -5.51
CA ARG A 443 -28.32 -1.36 -4.31
C ARG A 443 -28.29 -2.89 -4.28
N ILE A 444 -27.11 -3.48 -4.15
CA ILE A 444 -26.88 -4.93 -4.04
C ILE A 444 -26.56 -5.26 -2.59
N LEU A 445 -27.45 -6.00 -1.93
CA LEU A 445 -27.20 -6.45 -0.56
C LEU A 445 -26.04 -7.45 -0.50
N THR A 446 -25.06 -7.18 0.37
CA THR A 446 -23.98 -8.13 0.72
C THR A 446 -24.23 -8.65 2.14
N TYR A 447 -24.50 -9.95 2.26
CA TYR A 447 -24.69 -10.64 3.54
C TYR A 447 -23.40 -11.35 3.97
#